data_AF-A0A2T1DSL1-F1
#
_entry.id   AF-A0A2T1DSL1-F1
#
_cell.length_a   1.000
_cell.length_b   1.000
_cell.length_c   1.000
_cell.angle_alpha   90.00
_cell.angle_beta   90.00
_cell.angle_gamma   90.00
#
_symmetry.space_group_name_H-M   'P 1'
#
loop_
_entity.id
_entity.type
_entity.pdbx_description
1 polymer ?
#
loop_
_entity_poly.entity_id
_entity_poly.type
_entity_poly.pdbx_seq_one_letter_code
_entity_poly.pdbx_strand_id
1 'polypeptide(L)'
;MLLKKLVSENNPQTVAELIDAQLKTGQLTCPQLKTQVFGQHWRDESWHEVLGEIAEKLDQEIANEIIEYLTDQNGQAEKFINLFLAAKCLLKVKNGVNKITEKKLLNALKKLSQYGTVFLILHQSAQELQETYQIRSRAIATIAQTWKNDPQTLPWLKILAHSSDSGEIRATAVEAIARGWQDNPEIYLILKNFVKSDQSWAVRSTAIREMVAGWPDMGDTLPLLRSVAEGDRSPAVRTCAVEQLASNWRDRTDTLLLLRKIAETDENLGVQVAAWQQIASGWHAVLSTFSLLKNLTQTGSSTLRTVAVRELASGWPEVAEVCLLLKTLAQSDSSPEVRTAAIEQLASHWRGEPDIYPLLLTLVESDTSSIVRRAA
;
A
#
# COMPACT_ATOMS: atom_id res chain seq x y z
N MET A 1 -15.65 -31.80 -14.57
CA MET A 1 -16.83 -31.69 -13.67
C MET A 1 -16.51 -32.09 -12.24
N LEU A 2 -15.83 -33.23 -12.02
CA LEU A 2 -15.40 -33.68 -10.67
C LEU A 2 -14.39 -32.74 -10.00
N LEU A 3 -13.38 -32.25 -10.74
CA LEU A 3 -12.35 -31.32 -10.23
C LEU A 3 -12.92 -29.97 -9.76
N LYS A 4 -13.81 -29.35 -10.53
CA LYS A 4 -14.49 -28.10 -10.12
C LYS A 4 -15.31 -28.28 -8.84
N LYS A 5 -15.96 -29.43 -8.66
CA LYS A 5 -16.74 -29.76 -7.47
C LYS A 5 -15.85 -30.04 -6.25
N LEU A 6 -14.74 -30.75 -6.45
CA LEU A 6 -13.73 -31.00 -5.42
C LEU A 6 -13.04 -29.72 -4.94
N VAL A 7 -12.83 -28.73 -5.82
CA VAL A 7 -12.22 -27.44 -5.42
C VAL A 7 -13.23 -26.49 -4.78
N SER A 8 -14.51 -26.54 -5.14
CA SER A 8 -15.54 -25.79 -4.43
C SER A 8 -15.89 -26.35 -3.04
N GLU A 9 -15.57 -27.62 -2.78
CA GLU A 9 -15.97 -28.34 -1.56
C GLU A 9 -14.78 -28.68 -0.61
N ASN A 10 -13.51 -28.60 -1.06
CA ASN A 10 -12.33 -28.99 -0.26
C ASN A 10 -11.26 -27.89 -0.12
N ASN A 11 -10.44 -28.01 0.93
CA ASN A 11 -9.21 -27.22 1.15
C ASN A 11 -8.18 -27.49 0.02
N PRO A 12 -7.44 -26.48 -0.49
CA PRO A 12 -6.33 -26.63 -1.43
C PRO A 12 -5.41 -27.83 -1.19
N GLN A 13 -5.10 -28.14 0.07
CA GLN A 13 -4.26 -29.28 0.44
C GLN A 13 -4.87 -30.62 0.04
N THR A 14 -6.16 -30.81 0.31
CA THR A 14 -6.88 -32.05 0.00
C THR A 14 -6.94 -32.30 -1.50
N VAL A 15 -7.10 -31.24 -2.29
CA VAL A 15 -7.09 -31.33 -3.75
C VAL A 15 -5.70 -31.74 -4.25
N ALA A 16 -4.64 -31.17 -3.68
CA ALA A 16 -3.26 -31.53 -4.02
C ALA A 16 -2.94 -32.99 -3.68
N GLU A 17 -3.39 -33.50 -2.53
CA GLU A 17 -3.21 -34.90 -2.13
C GLU A 17 -3.90 -35.88 -3.07
N LEU A 18 -5.11 -35.55 -3.54
CA LEU A 18 -5.83 -36.37 -4.51
C LEU A 18 -5.10 -36.42 -5.87
N ILE A 19 -4.58 -35.29 -6.32
CA ILE A 19 -3.82 -35.21 -7.58
C ILE A 19 -2.51 -36.00 -7.46
N ASP A 20 -1.78 -35.85 -6.36
CA ASP A 20 -0.56 -36.63 -6.08
C ASP A 20 -0.84 -38.15 -6.08
N ALA A 21 -1.94 -38.58 -5.44
CA ALA A 21 -2.34 -39.99 -5.44
C ALA A 21 -2.66 -40.51 -6.87
N GLN A 22 -3.30 -39.69 -7.71
CA GLN A 22 -3.59 -40.05 -9.10
C GLN A 22 -2.32 -40.13 -9.96
N LEU A 23 -1.35 -39.25 -9.72
CA LEU A 23 -0.04 -39.31 -10.39
C LEU A 23 0.71 -40.59 -10.01
N LYS A 24 0.77 -40.92 -8.72
CA LYS A 24 1.45 -42.13 -8.20
C LYS A 24 0.84 -43.44 -8.71
N THR A 25 -0.48 -43.46 -8.93
CA THR A 25 -1.21 -44.63 -9.46
C THR A 25 -1.24 -44.67 -10.99
N GLY A 26 -0.69 -43.66 -11.68
CA GLY A 26 -0.73 -43.55 -13.14
C GLY A 26 -2.10 -43.22 -13.72
N GLN A 27 -3.10 -42.93 -12.89
CA GLN A 27 -4.44 -42.52 -13.31
C GLN A 27 -4.44 -41.13 -13.95
N LEU A 28 -3.51 -40.27 -13.53
CA LEU A 28 -3.24 -38.98 -14.13
C LEU A 28 -1.81 -38.99 -14.68
N THR A 29 -1.66 -38.62 -15.95
CA THR A 29 -0.36 -38.50 -16.61
C THR A 29 0.13 -37.04 -16.60
N CYS A 30 1.45 -36.81 -16.74
CA CYS A 30 2.01 -35.46 -16.84
C CYS A 30 1.34 -34.59 -17.95
N PRO A 31 1.10 -35.10 -19.18
CA PRO A 31 0.37 -34.34 -20.20
C PRO A 31 -1.06 -33.94 -19.79
N GLN A 32 -1.77 -34.79 -19.04
CA GLN A 32 -3.10 -34.50 -18.52
C GLN A 32 -3.05 -33.48 -17.37
N LEU A 33 -2.09 -33.61 -16.45
CA LEU A 33 -1.86 -32.61 -15.40
C LEU A 33 -1.62 -31.22 -16.01
N LYS A 34 -0.75 -31.16 -17.02
CA LYS A 34 -0.41 -29.93 -17.75
C LYS A 34 -1.63 -29.27 -18.38
N THR A 35 -2.42 -30.03 -19.15
CA THR A 35 -3.50 -29.45 -19.96
C THR A 35 -4.84 -29.35 -19.23
N GLN A 36 -5.19 -30.34 -18.41
CA GLN A 36 -6.50 -30.47 -17.78
C GLN A 36 -6.56 -29.84 -16.38
N VAL A 37 -5.41 -29.67 -15.71
CA VAL A 37 -5.33 -29.03 -14.40
C VAL A 37 -4.72 -27.63 -14.54
N PHE A 38 -3.43 -27.54 -14.84
CA PHE A 38 -2.76 -26.24 -14.96
C PHE A 38 -3.31 -25.41 -16.14
N GLY A 39 -3.44 -26.01 -17.32
CA GLY A 39 -3.93 -25.35 -18.54
C GLY A 39 -5.34 -24.77 -18.44
N GLN A 40 -6.23 -25.44 -17.71
CA GLN A 40 -7.61 -24.98 -17.51
C GLN A 40 -7.74 -23.89 -16.44
N HIS A 41 -6.81 -23.85 -15.48
CA HIS A 41 -7.00 -23.08 -14.24
C HIS A 41 -5.98 -21.98 -14.02
N TRP A 42 -4.87 -21.92 -14.76
CA TRP A 42 -3.85 -20.88 -14.52
C TRP A 42 -4.39 -19.46 -14.73
N ARG A 43 -5.42 -19.27 -15.56
CA ARG A 43 -6.04 -17.96 -15.84
C ARG A 43 -6.90 -17.43 -14.69
N ASP A 44 -7.20 -18.27 -13.70
CA ASP A 44 -8.06 -17.95 -12.57
C ASP A 44 -7.20 -17.87 -11.31
N GLU A 45 -6.94 -16.65 -10.81
CA GLU A 45 -6.11 -16.45 -9.61
C GLU A 45 -6.66 -17.17 -8.37
N SER A 46 -7.97 -17.47 -8.30
CA SER A 46 -8.55 -18.23 -7.19
C SER A 46 -8.01 -19.67 -7.10
N TRP A 47 -7.48 -20.21 -8.20
CA TRP A 47 -6.87 -21.53 -8.25
C TRP A 47 -5.38 -21.55 -7.91
N HIS A 48 -4.72 -20.39 -7.82
CA HIS A 48 -3.26 -20.34 -7.72
C HIS A 48 -2.72 -20.89 -6.39
N GLU A 49 -3.53 -20.92 -5.32
CA GLU A 49 -3.15 -21.63 -4.10
C GLU A 49 -3.15 -23.14 -4.34
N VAL A 50 -4.24 -23.68 -4.87
CA VAL A 50 -4.39 -25.11 -5.19
C VAL A 50 -3.29 -25.58 -6.13
N LEU A 51 -3.03 -24.84 -7.21
CA LEU A 51 -1.98 -25.18 -8.19
C LEU A 51 -0.59 -25.13 -7.57
N GLY A 52 -0.35 -24.22 -6.63
CA GLY A 52 0.88 -24.18 -5.85
C GLY A 52 1.03 -25.39 -4.93
N GLU A 53 -0.02 -25.79 -4.22
CA GLU A 53 0.00 -26.99 -3.36
C GLU A 53 0.23 -28.26 -4.18
N ILE A 54 -0.36 -28.35 -5.37
CA ILE A 54 -0.07 -29.45 -6.31
C ILE A 54 1.42 -29.43 -6.67
N ALA A 55 1.99 -28.27 -7.01
CA ALA A 55 3.40 -28.14 -7.37
C ALA A 55 4.35 -28.62 -6.26
N GLU A 56 4.00 -28.42 -4.98
CA GLU A 56 4.78 -28.93 -3.84
C GLU A 56 4.94 -30.46 -3.85
N LYS A 57 3.94 -31.18 -4.37
CA LYS A 57 3.93 -32.65 -4.41
C LYS A 57 4.63 -33.24 -5.64
N LEU A 58 4.96 -32.41 -6.64
CA LEU A 58 5.55 -32.90 -7.88
C LEU A 58 7.02 -33.29 -7.68
N ASP A 59 7.44 -34.35 -8.39
CA ASP A 59 8.86 -34.61 -8.58
C ASP A 59 9.50 -33.56 -9.49
N GLN A 60 10.82 -33.59 -9.56
CA GLN A 60 11.60 -32.60 -10.31
C GLN A 60 11.26 -32.60 -11.81
N GLU A 61 11.01 -33.75 -12.43
CA GLU A 61 10.77 -33.87 -13.87
C GLU A 61 9.42 -33.25 -14.24
N ILE A 62 8.35 -33.62 -13.53
CA ILE A 62 7.01 -33.08 -13.75
C ILE A 62 6.99 -31.59 -13.41
N ALA A 63 7.66 -31.16 -12.33
CA ALA A 63 7.75 -29.75 -11.97
C ALA A 63 8.42 -28.90 -13.07
N ASN A 64 9.50 -29.40 -13.69
CA ASN A 64 10.14 -28.73 -14.82
C ASN A 64 9.14 -28.52 -15.98
N GLU A 65 8.43 -29.59 -16.37
CA GLU A 65 7.46 -29.54 -17.47
C GLU A 65 6.33 -28.52 -17.21
N ILE A 66 5.80 -28.49 -15.98
CA ILE A 66 4.71 -27.58 -15.61
C ILE A 66 5.19 -26.13 -15.58
N ILE A 67 6.35 -25.85 -15.00
CA ILE A 67 6.91 -24.48 -14.95
C ILE A 67 7.24 -23.99 -16.36
N GLU A 68 7.82 -24.84 -17.21
CA GLU A 68 8.08 -24.49 -18.61
C GLU A 68 6.79 -24.23 -19.38
N TYR A 69 5.79 -25.08 -19.21
CA TYR A 69 4.47 -24.91 -19.82
C TYR A 69 3.84 -23.56 -19.44
N LEU A 70 3.83 -23.22 -18.15
CA LEU A 70 3.30 -21.94 -17.67
C LEU A 70 4.12 -20.77 -18.21
N THR A 71 5.45 -20.90 -18.25
CA THR A 71 6.36 -19.87 -18.78
C THR A 71 6.11 -19.59 -20.26
N ASP A 72 5.73 -20.61 -21.03
CA ASP A 72 5.49 -20.50 -22.48
C ASP A 72 4.07 -20.04 -22.84
N GLN A 73 3.16 -19.91 -21.86
CA GLN A 73 1.82 -19.40 -22.15
C GLN A 73 1.85 -17.91 -22.53
N ASN A 74 1.08 -17.54 -23.55
CA ASN A 74 0.73 -16.15 -23.76
C ASN A 74 -0.33 -15.74 -22.72
N GLY A 75 0.12 -15.09 -21.64
CA GLY A 75 -0.76 -14.56 -20.60
C GLY A 75 -0.93 -13.06 -20.60
N GLN A 76 -0.66 -12.38 -21.72
CA GLN A 76 -0.76 -10.91 -21.78
C GLN A 76 -2.17 -10.40 -21.44
N ALA A 77 -3.22 -11.07 -21.92
CA ALA A 77 -4.61 -10.70 -21.62
C ALA A 77 -4.93 -10.82 -20.13
N GLU A 78 -4.29 -11.77 -19.45
CA GLU A 78 -4.40 -12.01 -18.01
C GLU A 78 -3.26 -11.35 -17.23
N LYS A 79 -2.63 -10.29 -17.76
CA LYS A 79 -1.59 -9.51 -17.06
C LYS A 79 -0.41 -10.38 -16.58
N PHE A 80 -0.09 -11.41 -17.35
CA PHE A 80 1.03 -12.33 -17.17
C PHE A 80 0.99 -13.16 -15.88
N ILE A 81 -0.21 -13.42 -15.33
CA ILE A 81 -0.37 -14.21 -14.11
C ILE A 81 0.18 -15.64 -14.20
N ASN A 82 0.35 -16.19 -15.41
CA ASN A 82 1.04 -17.45 -15.66
C ASN A 82 2.50 -17.43 -15.17
N LEU A 83 3.22 -16.30 -15.35
CA LEU A 83 4.62 -16.18 -14.93
C LEU A 83 4.75 -16.09 -13.41
N PHE A 84 3.81 -15.41 -12.74
CA PHE A 84 3.78 -15.33 -11.28
C PHE A 84 3.38 -16.68 -10.66
N LEU A 85 2.44 -17.40 -11.28
CA LEU A 85 2.11 -18.76 -10.87
C LEU A 85 3.30 -19.71 -11.06
N ALA A 86 4.04 -19.59 -12.17
CA ALA A 86 5.23 -20.38 -12.41
C ALA A 86 6.30 -20.15 -11.31
N ALA A 87 6.50 -18.89 -10.90
CA ALA A 87 7.41 -18.56 -9.79
C ALA A 87 6.90 -19.08 -8.43
N LYS A 88 5.59 -19.05 -8.18
CA LYS A 88 4.98 -19.67 -7.01
C LYS A 88 5.19 -21.18 -6.97
N CYS A 89 5.00 -21.86 -8.11
CA CYS A 89 5.27 -23.29 -8.23
C CYS A 89 6.75 -23.57 -7.96
N LEU A 90 7.65 -22.81 -8.57
CA LEU A 90 9.10 -22.93 -8.34
C LEU A 90 9.47 -22.85 -6.86
N LEU A 91 8.91 -21.88 -6.11
CA LEU A 91 9.15 -21.73 -4.68
C LEU A 91 8.66 -22.90 -3.82
N LYS A 92 7.60 -23.59 -4.25
CA LYS A 92 6.99 -24.69 -3.49
C LYS A 92 7.62 -26.06 -3.78
N VAL A 93 8.28 -26.25 -4.93
CA VAL A 93 8.88 -27.54 -5.29
C VAL A 93 10.04 -27.87 -4.37
N LYS A 94 9.90 -28.94 -3.55
CA LYS A 94 10.86 -29.31 -2.50
C LYS A 94 12.22 -29.77 -3.03
N ASN A 95 12.23 -30.46 -4.16
CA ASN A 95 13.44 -31.02 -4.75
C ASN A 95 14.15 -30.04 -5.72
N GLY A 96 13.68 -28.80 -5.78
CA GLY A 96 14.09 -27.82 -6.77
C GLY A 96 13.72 -28.24 -8.19
N VAL A 97 14.10 -27.40 -9.15
CA VAL A 97 13.95 -27.66 -10.59
C VAL A 97 15.32 -27.54 -11.26
N ASN A 98 15.42 -27.88 -12.54
CA ASN A 98 16.70 -27.73 -13.23
C ASN A 98 17.03 -26.24 -13.49
N LYS A 99 18.33 -25.91 -13.56
CA LYS A 99 18.79 -24.52 -13.76
C LYS A 99 18.36 -23.90 -15.09
N ILE A 100 18.08 -24.70 -16.12
CA ILE A 100 17.65 -24.22 -17.43
C ILE A 100 16.23 -23.65 -17.30
N THR A 101 15.33 -24.39 -16.66
CA THR A 101 13.96 -23.98 -16.37
C THR A 101 13.93 -22.74 -15.46
N GLU A 102 14.73 -22.70 -14.38
CA GLU A 102 14.83 -21.51 -13.52
C GLU A 102 15.27 -20.27 -14.30
N LYS A 103 16.33 -20.41 -15.11
CA LYS A 103 16.88 -19.31 -15.90
C LYS A 103 15.90 -18.81 -16.96
N LYS A 104 15.14 -19.72 -17.57
CA LYS A 104 14.09 -19.38 -18.55
C LYS A 104 13.01 -18.51 -17.89
N LEU A 105 12.49 -18.92 -16.74
CA LEU A 105 11.49 -18.17 -15.99
C LEU A 105 12.03 -16.82 -15.48
N LEU A 106 13.24 -16.80 -14.90
CA LEU A 106 13.89 -15.57 -14.45
C LEU A 106 14.04 -14.57 -15.60
N ASN A 107 14.45 -15.02 -16.79
CA ASN A 107 14.57 -14.16 -17.96
C ASN A 107 13.20 -13.64 -18.46
N ALA A 108 12.14 -14.46 -18.39
CA ALA A 108 10.79 -14.03 -18.72
C ALA A 108 10.32 -12.92 -17.76
N LEU A 109 10.53 -13.09 -16.46
CA LEU A 109 10.20 -12.06 -15.45
C LEU A 109 11.06 -10.81 -15.58
N LYS A 110 12.35 -10.94 -15.91
CA LYS A 110 13.21 -9.77 -16.19
C LYS A 110 12.71 -8.98 -17.40
N LYS A 111 12.30 -9.66 -18.48
CA LYS A 111 11.64 -8.98 -19.61
C LYS A 111 10.35 -8.29 -19.17
N LEU A 112 9.56 -8.93 -18.29
CA LEU A 112 8.32 -8.37 -17.76
C LEU A 112 8.56 -7.11 -16.90
N SER A 113 9.67 -7.04 -16.17
CA SER A 113 10.06 -5.82 -15.43
C SER A 113 10.33 -4.60 -16.34
N GLN A 114 10.53 -4.83 -17.65
CA GLN A 114 10.72 -3.82 -18.68
C GLN A 114 9.50 -3.67 -19.60
N TYR A 115 8.36 -4.29 -19.24
CA TYR A 115 7.14 -4.23 -20.03
C TYR A 115 6.69 -2.77 -20.23
N GLY A 116 6.26 -2.43 -21.45
CA GLY A 116 5.76 -1.09 -21.76
C GLY A 116 6.81 0.04 -21.84
N THR A 117 8.11 -0.24 -21.67
CA THR A 117 9.16 0.79 -21.70
C THR A 117 9.37 1.47 -23.07
N VAL A 118 8.98 0.83 -24.16
CA VAL A 118 9.18 1.31 -25.56
C VAL A 118 7.90 1.90 -26.16
N PHE A 119 6.74 1.76 -25.51
CA PHE A 119 5.49 2.30 -26.04
C PHE A 119 5.40 3.80 -25.72
N LEU A 120 5.34 4.64 -26.76
CA LEU A 120 5.33 6.09 -26.67
C LEU A 120 4.31 6.57 -25.62
N ILE A 121 4.82 7.17 -24.55
CA ILE A 121 4.12 7.76 -23.39
C ILE A 121 3.05 8.81 -23.81
N LEU A 122 3.01 9.16 -25.10
CA LEU A 122 2.10 10.16 -25.67
C LEU A 122 0.66 9.67 -25.89
N HIS A 123 0.38 8.35 -25.76
CA HIS A 123 -0.94 7.78 -26.12
C HIS A 123 -1.57 6.84 -25.08
N GLN A 124 -1.00 6.68 -23.88
CA GLN A 124 -1.60 5.85 -22.85
C GLN A 124 -2.52 6.65 -21.93
N SER A 125 -3.67 6.06 -21.61
CA SER A 125 -4.50 6.51 -20.49
C SER A 125 -3.76 6.33 -19.16
N ALA A 126 -4.15 7.11 -18.15
CA ALA A 126 -3.61 6.95 -16.79
C ALA A 126 -3.80 5.50 -16.26
N GLN A 127 -4.88 4.83 -16.68
CA GLN A 127 -5.15 3.45 -16.32
C GLN A 127 -4.13 2.48 -16.93
N GLU A 128 -3.84 2.59 -18.23
CA GLU A 128 -2.86 1.71 -18.90
C GLU A 128 -1.44 1.89 -18.35
N LEU A 129 -1.08 3.13 -18.00
CA LEU A 129 0.18 3.42 -17.35
C LEU A 129 0.25 2.78 -15.96
N GLN A 130 -0.82 2.89 -15.17
CA GLN A 130 -0.92 2.26 -13.86
C GLN A 130 -0.83 0.74 -13.95
N GLU A 131 -1.50 0.11 -14.92
CA GLU A 131 -1.41 -1.33 -15.15
C GLU A 131 0.01 -1.76 -15.55
N THR A 132 0.67 -0.96 -16.39
CA THR A 132 2.07 -1.19 -16.75
C THR A 132 2.97 -1.17 -15.52
N TYR A 133 2.83 -0.17 -14.64
CA TYR A 133 3.58 -0.13 -13.38
C TYR A 133 3.28 -1.34 -12.49
N GLN A 134 2.02 -1.73 -12.32
CA GLN A 134 1.64 -2.89 -11.51
C GLN A 134 2.30 -4.18 -12.01
N ILE A 135 2.28 -4.43 -13.33
CA ILE A 135 2.90 -5.62 -13.93
C ILE A 135 4.41 -5.64 -13.65
N ARG A 136 5.07 -4.52 -13.92
CA ARG A 136 6.53 -4.40 -13.75
C ARG A 136 6.93 -4.52 -12.28
N SER A 137 6.21 -3.86 -11.37
CA SER A 137 6.44 -3.94 -9.93
C SER A 137 6.25 -5.35 -9.40
N ARG A 138 5.18 -6.04 -9.82
CA ARG A 138 4.93 -7.44 -9.44
C ARG A 138 6.05 -8.35 -9.95
N ALA A 139 6.59 -8.13 -11.15
CA ALA A 139 7.75 -8.87 -11.66
C ALA A 139 9.00 -8.66 -10.81
N ILE A 140 9.32 -7.42 -10.44
CA ILE A 140 10.49 -7.10 -9.60
C ILE A 140 10.36 -7.76 -8.23
N ALA A 141 9.20 -7.62 -7.57
CA ALA A 141 8.94 -8.24 -6.28
C ALA A 141 9.02 -9.78 -6.34
N THR A 142 8.44 -10.38 -7.39
CA THR A 142 8.49 -11.83 -7.63
C THR A 142 9.93 -12.31 -7.80
N ILE A 143 10.75 -11.58 -8.56
CA ILE A 143 12.17 -11.92 -8.74
C ILE A 143 12.91 -11.85 -7.40
N ALA A 144 12.71 -10.77 -6.64
CA ALA A 144 13.37 -10.55 -5.36
C ALA A 144 13.05 -11.64 -4.34
N GLN A 145 11.80 -12.12 -4.30
CA GLN A 145 11.38 -13.21 -3.42
C GLN A 145 11.89 -14.57 -3.90
N THR A 146 11.73 -14.87 -5.18
CA THR A 146 11.99 -16.20 -5.74
C THR A 146 13.49 -16.50 -5.85
N TRP A 147 14.30 -15.50 -6.20
CA TRP A 147 15.76 -15.62 -6.33
C TRP A 147 16.51 -14.83 -5.25
N LYS A 148 15.95 -14.72 -4.04
CA LYS A 148 16.58 -14.00 -2.90
C LYS A 148 18.02 -14.45 -2.63
N ASN A 149 18.27 -15.76 -2.76
CA ASN A 149 19.57 -16.37 -2.50
C ASN A 149 20.49 -16.43 -3.73
N ASP A 150 20.04 -15.98 -4.90
CA ASP A 150 20.92 -15.84 -6.07
C ASP A 150 21.81 -14.60 -5.89
N PRO A 151 23.15 -14.74 -5.94
CA PRO A 151 24.08 -13.63 -5.72
C PRO A 151 23.92 -12.48 -6.74
N GLN A 152 23.24 -12.70 -7.87
CA GLN A 152 23.00 -11.67 -8.89
C GLN A 152 21.72 -10.86 -8.66
N THR A 153 20.83 -11.29 -7.76
CA THR A 153 19.54 -10.61 -7.54
C THR A 153 19.72 -9.25 -6.87
N LEU A 154 20.48 -9.19 -5.77
CA LEU A 154 20.74 -7.91 -5.08
C LEU A 154 21.49 -6.91 -5.97
N PRO A 155 22.58 -7.29 -6.69
CA PRO A 155 23.22 -6.39 -7.67
C PRO A 155 22.25 -5.88 -8.74
N TRP A 156 21.40 -6.75 -9.29
CA TRP A 156 20.41 -6.35 -10.29
C TRP A 156 19.40 -5.34 -9.74
N LEU A 157 18.88 -5.55 -8.51
CA LEU A 157 17.99 -4.61 -7.85
C LEU A 157 18.70 -3.27 -7.55
N LYS A 158 19.95 -3.30 -7.08
CA LYS A 158 20.75 -2.07 -6.85
C LYS A 158 20.89 -1.26 -8.13
N ILE A 159 21.15 -1.91 -9.27
CA ILE A 159 21.20 -1.25 -10.58
C ILE A 159 19.84 -0.64 -10.94
N LEU A 160 18.76 -1.41 -10.78
CA LEU A 160 17.41 -0.93 -11.08
C LEU A 160 17.02 0.27 -10.21
N ALA A 161 17.34 0.25 -8.92
CA ALA A 161 17.09 1.34 -7.99
C ALA A 161 17.84 2.64 -8.37
N HIS A 162 18.98 2.57 -9.05
CA HIS A 162 19.77 3.73 -9.50
C HIS A 162 19.59 4.07 -10.99
N SER A 163 18.68 3.38 -11.70
CA SER A 163 18.46 3.57 -13.13
C SER A 163 17.73 4.89 -13.44
N SER A 164 17.59 5.20 -14.74
CA SER A 164 16.79 6.32 -15.24
C SER A 164 15.30 5.97 -15.44
N ASP A 165 14.81 4.88 -14.84
CA ASP A 165 13.41 4.50 -14.91
C ASP A 165 12.52 5.46 -14.09
N SER A 166 11.21 5.29 -14.25
CA SER A 166 10.19 5.94 -13.43
C SER A 166 10.43 5.76 -11.92
N GLY A 167 10.03 6.78 -11.15
CA GLY A 167 10.22 6.81 -9.71
C GLY A 167 9.54 5.63 -8.98
N GLU A 168 8.42 5.16 -9.51
CA GLU A 168 7.59 4.08 -9.02
C GLU A 168 8.30 2.73 -9.15
N ILE A 169 8.95 2.48 -10.28
CA ILE A 169 9.71 1.25 -10.53
C ILE A 169 10.98 1.22 -9.70
N ARG A 170 11.68 2.35 -9.64
CA ARG A 170 12.86 2.49 -8.77
C ARG A 170 12.48 2.29 -7.30
N ALA A 171 11.35 2.85 -6.86
CA ALA A 171 10.82 2.66 -5.51
C ALA A 171 10.51 1.18 -5.23
N THR A 172 9.96 0.44 -6.20
CA THR A 172 9.72 -1.00 -6.05
C THR A 172 11.04 -1.76 -5.85
N ALA A 173 12.10 -1.40 -6.57
CA ALA A 173 13.42 -2.00 -6.37
C ALA A 173 13.97 -1.68 -4.97
N VAL A 174 13.80 -0.43 -4.49
CA VAL A 174 14.19 -0.02 -3.15
C VAL A 174 13.46 -0.80 -2.06
N GLU A 175 12.14 -0.97 -2.19
CA GLU A 175 11.32 -1.80 -1.30
C GLU A 175 11.78 -3.26 -1.28
N ALA A 176 12.00 -3.84 -2.47
CA ALA A 176 12.48 -5.21 -2.60
C ALA A 176 13.86 -5.42 -1.96
N ILE A 177 14.77 -4.46 -2.10
CA ILE A 177 16.09 -4.48 -1.45
C ILE A 177 15.93 -4.46 0.07
N ALA A 178 15.11 -3.54 0.59
CA ALA A 178 14.96 -3.37 2.03
C ALA A 178 14.40 -4.62 2.71
N ARG A 179 13.32 -5.19 2.17
CA ARG A 179 12.68 -6.38 2.73
C ARG A 179 13.44 -7.67 2.48
N GLY A 180 14.17 -7.74 1.36
CA GLY A 180 14.92 -8.93 0.99
C GLY A 180 16.21 -9.10 1.79
N TRP A 181 16.88 -8.01 2.16
CA TRP A 181 18.24 -8.03 2.73
C TRP A 181 18.35 -7.21 4.02
N GLN A 182 17.35 -7.30 4.90
CA GLN A 182 17.31 -6.57 6.17
C GLN A 182 18.52 -6.85 7.09
N ASP A 183 19.06 -8.07 7.05
CA ASP A 183 20.25 -8.48 7.82
C ASP A 183 21.55 -7.84 7.32
N ASN A 184 21.55 -7.19 6.16
CA ASN A 184 22.71 -6.51 5.63
C ASN A 184 22.71 -5.02 6.05
N PRO A 185 23.62 -4.59 6.94
CA PRO A 185 23.67 -3.21 7.44
C PRO A 185 23.99 -2.17 6.36
N GLU A 186 24.59 -2.57 5.24
CA GLU A 186 24.81 -1.68 4.08
C GLU A 186 23.49 -1.18 3.51
N ILE A 187 22.40 -1.96 3.61
CA ILE A 187 21.10 -1.59 3.04
C ILE A 187 20.56 -0.34 3.73
N TYR A 188 20.70 -0.23 5.05
CA TYR A 188 20.33 0.98 5.76
C TYR A 188 21.04 2.23 5.19
N LEU A 189 22.33 2.13 4.90
CA LEU A 189 23.11 3.24 4.32
C LEU A 189 22.64 3.61 2.91
N ILE A 190 22.28 2.62 2.10
CA ILE A 190 21.71 2.83 0.77
C ILE A 190 20.37 3.57 0.87
N LEU A 191 19.46 3.11 1.74
CA LEU A 191 18.18 3.75 1.94
C LEU A 191 18.35 5.18 2.44
N LYS A 192 19.25 5.40 3.41
CA LYS A 192 19.58 6.74 3.93
C LYS A 192 20.06 7.68 2.82
N ASN A 193 20.86 7.19 1.89
CA ASN A 193 21.29 7.97 0.73
C ASN A 193 20.10 8.32 -0.18
N PHE A 194 19.21 7.36 -0.46
CA PHE A 194 17.98 7.64 -1.21
C PHE A 194 17.14 8.72 -0.55
N VAL A 195 16.91 8.65 0.77
CA VAL A 195 16.17 9.69 1.51
C VAL A 195 16.79 11.08 1.33
N LYS A 196 18.12 11.18 1.29
CA LYS A 196 18.81 12.48 1.23
C LYS A 196 18.90 13.10 -0.16
N SER A 197 19.10 12.30 -1.20
CA SER A 197 19.54 12.81 -2.51
C SER A 197 18.69 12.37 -3.70
N ASP A 198 17.77 11.42 -3.52
CA ASP A 198 17.01 10.93 -4.65
C ASP A 198 16.09 12.00 -5.23
N GLN A 199 15.99 12.06 -6.54
CA GLN A 199 15.14 13.06 -7.18
C GLN A 199 13.65 12.71 -7.08
N SER A 200 13.31 11.42 -7.07
CA SER A 200 11.93 10.93 -7.03
C SER A 200 11.35 10.98 -5.61
N TRP A 201 10.20 11.63 -5.46
CA TRP A 201 9.45 11.63 -4.20
C TRP A 201 9.02 10.20 -3.79
N ALA A 202 8.72 9.33 -4.76
CA ALA A 202 8.30 7.96 -4.51
C ALA A 202 9.45 7.12 -3.94
N VAL A 203 10.68 7.32 -4.45
CA VAL A 203 11.89 6.66 -3.94
C VAL A 203 12.20 7.13 -2.53
N ARG A 204 12.21 8.46 -2.29
CA ARG A 204 12.47 9.03 -0.96
C ARG A 204 11.45 8.53 0.07
N SER A 205 10.16 8.58 -0.25
CA SER A 205 9.09 8.13 0.65
C SER A 205 9.19 6.62 0.96
N THR A 206 9.51 5.81 -0.05
CA THR A 206 9.69 4.37 0.15
C THR A 206 10.91 4.08 1.02
N ALA A 207 12.04 4.75 0.76
CA ALA A 207 13.23 4.60 1.59
C ALA A 207 12.96 5.01 3.05
N ILE A 208 12.20 6.08 3.31
CA ILE A 208 11.78 6.48 4.66
C ILE A 208 10.98 5.35 5.34
N ARG A 209 9.92 4.85 4.70
CA ARG A 209 9.08 3.79 5.29
C ARG A 209 9.87 2.53 5.60
N GLU A 210 10.69 2.08 4.64
CA GLU A 210 11.45 0.85 4.80
C GLU A 210 12.61 0.99 5.81
N MET A 211 13.23 2.17 5.92
CA MET A 211 14.21 2.45 6.98
C MET A 211 13.60 2.33 8.36
N VAL A 212 12.42 2.95 8.57
CA VAL A 212 11.75 2.97 9.87
C VAL A 212 11.25 1.57 10.25
N ALA A 213 10.70 0.83 9.29
CA ALA A 213 10.22 -0.53 9.53
C ALA A 213 11.36 -1.53 9.77
N GLY A 214 12.46 -1.41 9.01
CA GLY A 214 13.54 -2.39 9.02
C GLY A 214 14.62 -2.15 10.08
N TRP A 215 14.85 -0.88 10.45
CA TRP A 215 15.96 -0.46 11.32
C TRP A 215 15.52 0.62 12.34
N PRO A 216 14.50 0.35 13.17
CA PRO A 216 13.95 1.35 14.08
C PRO A 216 14.96 1.87 15.12
N ASP A 217 15.95 1.05 15.50
CA ASP A 217 16.94 1.37 16.54
C ASP A 217 18.13 2.20 16.04
N MET A 218 18.19 2.53 14.75
CA MET A 218 19.28 3.35 14.21
C MET A 218 19.13 4.80 14.69
N GLY A 219 20.07 5.23 15.55
CA GLY A 219 19.97 6.50 16.28
C GLY A 219 19.93 7.77 15.41
N ASP A 220 20.34 7.68 14.14
CA ASP A 220 20.28 8.77 13.18
C ASP A 220 18.99 8.80 12.34
N THR A 221 18.10 7.81 12.48
CA THR A 221 16.80 7.76 11.79
C THR A 221 15.90 8.92 12.21
N LEU A 222 15.74 9.14 13.51
CA LEU A 222 14.90 10.22 14.03
C LEU A 222 15.41 11.61 13.58
N PRO A 223 16.69 11.99 13.76
CA PRO A 223 17.22 13.24 13.24
C PRO A 223 17.01 13.43 11.74
N LEU A 224 17.18 12.37 10.93
CA LEU A 224 16.93 12.43 9.50
C LEU A 224 15.46 12.72 9.19
N LEU A 225 14.54 11.98 9.80
CA LEU A 225 13.10 12.15 9.57
C LEU A 225 12.61 13.54 9.97
N ARG A 226 13.17 14.13 11.03
CA ARG A 226 12.88 15.53 11.40
C ARG A 226 13.27 16.51 10.31
N SER A 227 14.52 16.40 9.84
CA SER A 227 15.01 17.27 8.76
C SER A 227 14.18 17.12 7.48
N VAL A 228 13.73 15.90 7.17
CA VAL A 228 12.88 15.63 6.01
C VAL A 228 11.49 16.25 6.20
N ALA A 229 10.87 16.06 7.36
CA ALA A 229 9.54 16.60 7.67
C ALA A 229 9.50 18.13 7.61
N GLU A 230 10.60 18.81 7.98
CA GLU A 230 10.69 20.28 7.94
C GLU A 230 11.09 20.86 6.58
N GLY A 231 11.83 20.10 5.76
CA GLY A 231 12.60 20.70 4.66
C GLY A 231 12.63 19.94 3.34
N ASP A 232 12.00 18.76 3.22
CA ASP A 232 11.94 18.09 1.92
C ASP A 232 11.11 18.92 0.92
N ARG A 233 11.61 19.05 -0.31
CA ARG A 233 10.97 19.79 -1.39
C ARG A 233 9.61 19.24 -1.83
N SER A 234 9.32 17.97 -1.53
CA SER A 234 8.07 17.31 -1.90
C SER A 234 7.13 17.22 -0.71
N PRO A 235 5.92 17.79 -0.81
CA PRO A 235 4.88 17.64 0.21
C PRO A 235 4.60 16.18 0.56
N ALA A 236 4.58 15.28 -0.44
CA ALA A 236 4.36 13.85 -0.22
C ALA A 236 5.44 13.22 0.68
N VAL A 237 6.69 13.64 0.54
CA VAL A 237 7.80 13.14 1.37
C VAL A 237 7.73 13.72 2.78
N ARG A 238 7.38 15.01 2.92
CA ARG A 238 7.13 15.63 4.24
C ARG A 238 5.98 14.94 4.98
N THR A 239 4.86 14.69 4.30
CA THR A 239 3.73 13.91 4.82
C THR A 239 4.16 12.52 5.27
N CYS A 240 4.91 11.79 4.43
CA CYS A 240 5.44 10.48 4.79
C CYS A 240 6.30 10.54 6.07
N ALA A 241 7.16 11.55 6.20
CA ALA A 241 7.99 11.72 7.40
C ALA A 241 7.14 12.08 8.64
N VAL A 242 6.13 12.93 8.50
CA VAL A 242 5.15 13.26 9.57
C VAL A 242 4.44 12.01 10.06
N GLU A 243 3.93 11.16 9.17
CA GLU A 243 3.26 9.91 9.51
C GLU A 243 4.19 8.92 10.23
N GLN A 244 5.44 8.79 9.75
CA GLN A 244 6.43 7.91 10.40
C GLN A 244 6.83 8.43 11.79
N LEU A 245 7.01 9.75 11.93
CA LEU A 245 7.30 10.40 13.21
C LEU A 245 6.17 10.16 14.21
N ALA A 246 4.93 10.43 13.78
CA ALA A 246 3.73 10.20 14.56
C ALA A 246 3.50 8.72 14.88
N SER A 247 4.03 7.80 14.08
CA SER A 247 3.80 6.38 14.31
C SER A 247 4.83 5.69 15.20
N ASN A 248 6.06 6.21 15.26
CA ASN A 248 7.16 5.51 15.91
C ASN A 248 7.78 6.29 17.07
N TRP A 249 7.43 7.57 17.23
CA TRP A 249 7.95 8.43 18.30
C TRP A 249 6.85 9.22 19.03
N ARG A 250 5.71 8.57 19.28
CA ARG A 250 4.50 9.12 19.94
C ARG A 250 4.76 9.60 21.36
N ASP A 251 5.55 8.85 22.13
CA ASP A 251 5.79 9.14 23.55
C ASP A 251 6.71 10.35 23.78
N ARG A 252 7.21 10.98 22.72
CA ARG A 252 8.13 12.10 22.83
C ARG A 252 7.43 13.43 22.62
N THR A 253 7.56 14.32 23.61
CA THR A 253 7.05 15.70 23.55
C THR A 253 7.64 16.49 22.38
N ASP A 254 8.91 16.25 22.06
CA ASP A 254 9.60 16.94 20.97
C ASP A 254 9.09 16.53 19.58
N THR A 255 8.54 15.32 19.42
CA THR A 255 7.79 14.91 18.22
C THR A 255 6.50 15.72 18.08
N LEU A 256 5.70 15.82 19.15
CA LEU A 256 4.46 16.61 19.15
C LEU A 256 4.73 18.09 18.81
N LEU A 257 5.77 18.68 19.41
CA LEU A 257 6.14 20.07 19.13
C LEU A 257 6.55 20.28 17.66
N LEU A 258 7.27 19.32 17.09
CA LEU A 258 7.63 19.36 15.67
C LEU A 258 6.40 19.25 14.77
N LEU A 259 5.54 18.26 15.02
CA LEU A 259 4.32 18.08 14.22
C LEU A 259 3.43 19.32 14.31
N ARG A 260 3.32 19.92 15.49
CA ARG A 260 2.56 21.16 15.69
C ARG A 260 3.14 22.31 14.85
N LYS A 261 4.45 22.51 14.90
CA LYS A 261 5.13 23.52 14.07
C LYS A 261 4.80 23.30 12.59
N ILE A 262 4.93 22.07 12.09
CA ILE A 262 4.60 21.71 10.70
C ILE A 262 3.12 22.01 10.40
N ALA A 263 2.21 21.62 11.30
CA ALA A 263 0.77 21.83 11.17
C ALA A 263 0.38 23.32 11.10
N GLU A 264 1.15 24.19 11.75
CA GLU A 264 0.92 25.64 11.80
C GLU A 264 1.63 26.40 10.66
N THR A 265 2.79 25.92 10.16
CA THR A 265 3.66 26.72 9.29
C THR A 265 4.01 26.12 7.93
N ASP A 266 3.70 24.85 7.65
CA ASP A 266 4.04 24.24 6.36
C ASP A 266 3.34 24.98 5.20
N GLU A 267 4.04 25.20 4.10
CA GLU A 267 3.48 25.89 2.92
C GLU A 267 2.36 25.10 2.24
N ASN A 268 2.34 23.78 2.40
CA ASN A 268 1.42 22.89 1.74
C ASN A 268 0.29 22.48 2.69
N LEU A 269 -0.94 22.84 2.33
CA LEU A 269 -2.14 22.53 3.11
C LEU A 269 -2.31 21.01 3.34
N GLY A 270 -1.90 20.15 2.41
CA GLY A 270 -1.95 18.70 2.59
C GLY A 270 -1.02 18.20 3.70
N VAL A 271 0.16 18.80 3.85
CA VAL A 271 1.09 18.50 4.95
C VAL A 271 0.55 19.01 6.28
N GLN A 272 -0.02 20.23 6.29
CA GLN A 272 -0.68 20.77 7.48
C GLN A 272 -1.82 19.86 7.96
N VAL A 273 -2.70 19.44 7.04
CA VAL A 273 -3.81 18.52 7.31
C VAL A 273 -3.29 17.21 7.88
N ALA A 274 -2.29 16.59 7.23
CA ALA A 274 -1.71 15.35 7.72
C ALA A 274 -1.17 15.51 9.15
N ALA A 275 -0.43 16.58 9.42
CA ALA A 275 0.11 16.85 10.75
C ALA A 275 -1.00 17.04 11.81
N TRP A 276 -2.07 17.78 11.51
CA TRP A 276 -3.20 17.93 12.42
C TRP A 276 -3.92 16.60 12.71
N GLN A 277 -4.10 15.75 11.69
CA GLN A 277 -4.69 14.41 11.86
C GLN A 277 -3.81 13.49 12.71
N GLN A 278 -2.49 13.54 12.50
CA GLN A 278 -1.54 12.79 13.32
C GLN A 278 -1.52 13.28 14.78
N ILE A 279 -1.63 14.59 15.01
CA ILE A 279 -1.72 15.16 16.37
C ILE A 279 -3.01 14.71 17.06
N ALA A 280 -4.16 14.81 16.36
CA ALA A 280 -5.45 14.43 16.90
C ALA A 280 -5.51 12.96 17.33
N SER A 281 -5.04 12.06 16.46
CA SER A 281 -5.05 10.62 16.72
C SER A 281 -3.95 10.16 17.69
N GLY A 282 -2.74 10.71 17.58
CA GLY A 282 -1.57 10.27 18.35
C GLY A 282 -1.47 10.85 19.76
N TRP A 283 -2.04 12.03 20.00
CA TRP A 283 -1.95 12.74 21.29
C TRP A 283 -3.31 13.07 21.88
N HIS A 284 -4.30 12.22 21.61
CA HIS A 284 -5.67 12.38 22.07
C HIS A 284 -5.81 12.57 23.60
N ALA A 285 -4.99 11.86 24.39
CA ALA A 285 -5.00 11.93 25.86
C ALA A 285 -4.35 13.20 26.43
N VAL A 286 -3.65 13.99 25.60
CA VAL A 286 -3.03 15.23 26.05
C VAL A 286 -4.09 16.33 26.01
N LEU A 287 -4.42 16.89 27.18
CA LEU A 287 -5.46 17.93 27.32
C LEU A 287 -5.28 19.12 26.38
N SER A 288 -4.03 19.49 26.06
CA SER A 288 -3.75 20.59 25.13
C SER A 288 -4.15 20.28 23.68
N THR A 289 -4.25 19.00 23.28
CA THR A 289 -4.63 18.60 21.92
C THR A 289 -6.05 19.06 21.58
N PHE A 290 -6.99 18.88 22.50
CA PHE A 290 -8.35 19.39 22.36
C PHE A 290 -8.35 20.92 22.11
N SER A 291 -7.63 21.67 22.94
CA SER A 291 -7.53 23.13 22.82
C SER A 291 -6.91 23.57 21.48
N LEU A 292 -5.92 22.83 20.97
CA LEU A 292 -5.32 23.11 19.66
C LEU A 292 -6.33 22.93 18.53
N LEU A 293 -7.06 21.80 18.50
CA LEU A 293 -8.09 21.54 17.49
C LEU A 293 -9.28 22.50 17.62
N LYS A 294 -9.66 22.87 18.85
CA LYS A 294 -10.67 23.92 19.07
C LYS A 294 -10.24 25.23 18.44
N ASN A 295 -9.00 25.68 18.64
CA ASN A 295 -8.48 26.88 18.00
C ASN A 295 -8.43 26.75 16.46
N LEU A 296 -8.19 25.55 15.95
CA LEU A 296 -8.18 25.27 14.51
C LEU A 296 -9.54 25.56 13.85
N THR A 297 -10.66 25.41 14.59
CA THR A 297 -12.02 25.80 14.14
C THR A 297 -12.19 27.30 13.92
N GLN A 298 -11.26 28.15 14.36
CA GLN A 298 -11.34 29.60 14.22
C GLN A 298 -10.36 30.15 13.16
N THR A 299 -9.68 29.27 12.44
CA THR A 299 -8.72 29.67 11.40
C THR A 299 -9.40 30.13 10.12
N GLY A 300 -8.70 30.92 9.30
CA GLY A 300 -9.21 31.38 8.00
C GLY A 300 -9.42 30.25 6.98
N SER A 301 -8.73 29.11 7.13
CA SER A 301 -8.81 27.99 6.19
C SER A 301 -10.03 27.09 6.47
N SER A 302 -10.99 27.07 5.56
CA SER A 302 -12.15 26.18 5.65
C SER A 302 -11.78 24.70 5.68
N THR A 303 -10.68 24.33 5.00
CA THR A 303 -10.16 22.95 5.02
C THR A 303 -9.67 22.58 6.41
N LEU A 304 -8.91 23.45 7.07
CA LEU A 304 -8.43 23.19 8.43
C LEU A 304 -9.58 23.18 9.45
N ARG A 305 -10.57 24.08 9.30
CA ARG A 305 -11.79 24.03 10.12
C ARG A 305 -12.55 22.72 9.93
N THR A 306 -12.64 22.21 8.71
CA THR A 306 -13.28 20.91 8.41
C THR A 306 -12.53 19.75 9.07
N VAL A 307 -11.19 19.76 9.04
CA VAL A 307 -10.37 18.79 9.78
C VAL A 307 -10.68 18.87 11.26
N ALA A 308 -10.62 20.07 11.85
CA ALA A 308 -10.91 20.29 13.27
C ALA A 308 -12.27 19.72 13.68
N VAL A 309 -13.33 19.96 12.89
CA VAL A 309 -14.67 19.43 13.12
C VAL A 309 -14.68 17.90 13.20
N ARG A 310 -14.05 17.24 12.22
CA ARG A 310 -14.01 15.77 12.15
C ARG A 310 -13.19 15.15 13.27
N GLU A 311 -12.00 15.71 13.52
CA GLU A 311 -11.10 15.20 14.55
C GLU A 311 -11.65 15.44 15.96
N LEU A 312 -12.29 16.59 16.23
CA LEU A 312 -12.95 16.86 17.50
C LEU A 312 -14.12 15.90 17.76
N ALA A 313 -14.93 15.64 16.73
CA ALA A 313 -16.08 14.73 16.86
C ALA A 313 -15.68 13.28 17.09
N SER A 314 -14.66 12.82 16.37
CA SER A 314 -14.13 11.45 16.50
C SER A 314 -13.44 11.24 17.84
N GLY A 315 -12.63 12.21 18.28
CA GLY A 315 -11.85 12.08 19.51
C GLY A 315 -12.66 12.31 20.78
N TRP A 316 -13.47 13.36 20.82
CA TRP A 316 -14.11 13.84 22.05
C TRP A 316 -15.65 13.85 21.96
N PRO A 317 -16.32 12.75 21.55
CA PRO A 317 -17.78 12.74 21.40
C PRO A 317 -18.52 12.95 22.74
N GLU A 318 -17.91 12.53 23.84
CA GLU A 318 -18.46 12.67 25.21
C GLU A 318 -18.30 14.09 25.78
N VAL A 319 -17.51 14.95 25.14
CA VAL A 319 -17.30 16.33 25.59
C VAL A 319 -18.44 17.19 25.06
N ALA A 320 -19.36 17.60 25.94
CA ALA A 320 -20.53 18.41 25.58
C ALA A 320 -20.17 19.70 24.80
N GLU A 321 -19.02 20.29 25.09
CA GLU A 321 -18.50 21.46 24.37
C GLU A 321 -18.29 21.18 22.87
N VAL A 322 -17.90 19.97 22.47
CA VAL A 322 -17.73 19.61 21.05
C VAL A 322 -19.07 19.64 20.34
N CYS A 323 -20.11 19.06 20.93
CA CYS A 323 -21.46 19.10 20.36
C CYS A 323 -21.93 20.54 20.17
N LEU A 324 -21.74 21.40 21.19
CA LEU A 324 -22.11 22.82 21.12
C LEU A 324 -21.33 23.56 20.03
N LEU A 325 -20.02 23.33 19.94
CA LEU A 325 -19.17 23.94 18.93
C LEU A 325 -19.61 23.54 17.50
N LEU A 326 -19.89 22.25 17.29
CA LEU A 326 -20.37 21.75 16.01
C LEU A 326 -21.76 22.30 15.66
N LYS A 327 -22.68 22.45 16.62
CA LYS A 327 -23.97 23.13 16.41
C LYS A 327 -23.76 24.56 15.92
N THR A 328 -22.87 25.32 16.56
CA THR A 328 -22.53 26.68 16.13
C THR A 328 -21.94 26.70 14.72
N LEU A 329 -20.96 25.84 14.44
CA LEU A 329 -20.33 25.78 13.11
C LEU A 329 -21.34 25.40 12.02
N ALA A 330 -22.25 24.46 12.29
CA ALA A 330 -23.31 24.08 11.36
C ALA A 330 -24.27 25.24 11.02
N GLN A 331 -24.48 26.18 11.95
CA GLN A 331 -25.39 27.32 11.76
C GLN A 331 -24.72 28.53 11.10
N SER A 332 -23.47 28.83 11.47
CA SER A 332 -22.89 30.15 11.19
C SER A 332 -21.53 30.12 10.48
N ASP A 333 -20.92 28.96 10.23
CA ASP A 333 -19.64 28.95 9.51
C ASP A 333 -19.83 29.48 8.08
N SER A 334 -18.90 30.32 7.62
CA SER A 334 -18.98 30.93 6.29
C SER A 334 -18.81 29.91 5.15
N SER A 335 -18.12 28.80 5.39
CA SER A 335 -17.88 27.75 4.40
C SER A 335 -18.99 26.69 4.45
N PRO A 336 -19.67 26.41 3.31
CA PRO A 336 -20.65 25.34 3.25
C PRO A 336 -20.03 23.96 3.53
N GLU A 337 -18.76 23.75 3.22
CA GLU A 337 -18.03 22.51 3.51
C GLU A 337 -17.90 22.28 5.03
N VAL A 338 -17.59 23.32 5.80
CA VAL A 338 -17.51 23.22 7.26
C VAL A 338 -18.88 22.96 7.86
N ARG A 339 -19.93 23.67 7.39
CA ARG A 339 -21.31 23.44 7.85
C ARG A 339 -21.75 22.00 7.56
N THR A 340 -21.50 21.52 6.34
CA THR A 340 -21.78 20.13 5.92
C THR A 340 -21.06 19.13 6.82
N ALA A 341 -19.76 19.31 7.05
CA ALA A 341 -19.00 18.40 7.91
C ALA A 341 -19.55 18.39 9.34
N ALA A 342 -19.91 19.55 9.90
CA ALA A 342 -20.49 19.65 11.23
C ALA A 342 -21.83 18.90 11.31
N ILE A 343 -22.70 19.06 10.31
CA ILE A 343 -23.96 18.33 10.20
C ILE A 343 -23.73 16.81 10.15
N GLU A 344 -22.83 16.33 9.28
CA GLU A 344 -22.50 14.91 9.15
C GLU A 344 -22.00 14.32 10.47
N GLN A 345 -21.14 15.06 11.20
CA GLN A 345 -20.64 14.63 12.50
C GLN A 345 -21.72 14.64 13.58
N LEU A 346 -22.54 15.70 13.65
CA LEU A 346 -23.70 15.78 14.57
C LEU A 346 -24.67 14.62 14.36
N ALA A 347 -25.01 14.34 13.09
CA ALA A 347 -25.88 13.25 12.71
C ALA A 347 -25.25 11.87 12.91
N SER A 348 -23.93 11.75 13.07
CA SER A 348 -23.26 10.46 13.30
C SER A 348 -23.08 10.17 14.79
N HIS A 349 -22.71 11.17 15.58
CA HIS A 349 -22.28 11.00 16.97
C HIS A 349 -23.32 11.46 18.01
N TRP A 350 -24.27 12.34 17.65
CA TRP A 350 -25.23 12.93 18.60
C TRP A 350 -26.69 12.76 18.18
N ARG A 351 -27.05 11.65 17.50
CA ARG A 351 -28.42 11.38 17.03
C ARG A 351 -29.49 11.43 18.14
N GLY A 352 -29.11 11.12 19.38
CA GLY A 352 -30.01 11.10 20.53
C GLY A 352 -30.21 12.46 21.20
N GLU A 353 -29.42 13.48 20.83
CA GLU A 353 -29.54 14.82 21.41
C GLU A 353 -30.81 15.52 20.87
N PRO A 354 -31.70 16.00 21.76
CA PRO A 354 -33.05 16.44 21.36
C PRO A 354 -33.05 17.61 20.37
N ASP A 355 -32.01 18.46 20.42
CA ASP A 355 -31.93 19.66 19.58
C ASP A 355 -31.32 19.40 18.19
N ILE A 356 -30.80 18.20 17.92
CA ILE A 356 -30.14 17.91 16.64
C ILE A 356 -31.16 17.86 15.51
N TYR A 357 -32.26 17.14 15.68
CA TYR A 357 -33.29 17.08 14.64
C TYR A 357 -33.91 18.46 14.30
N PRO A 358 -34.35 19.28 15.28
CA PRO A 358 -34.82 20.64 15.01
C PRO A 358 -33.78 21.53 14.31
N LEU A 359 -32.50 21.40 14.70
CA LEU A 359 -31.41 22.12 14.04
C LEU A 359 -31.29 21.73 12.57
N LEU A 360 -31.23 20.43 12.26
CA LEU A 360 -31.10 19.95 10.89
C LEU A 360 -32.29 20.38 10.03
N LEU A 361 -33.52 20.27 10.55
CA LEU A 361 -34.72 20.73 9.85
C LEU A 361 -34.64 22.23 9.49
N THR A 362 -34.17 23.06 10.44
CA THR A 362 -33.98 24.50 10.20
C THR A 362 -32.95 24.75 9.10
N LEU A 363 -31.86 23.98 9.05
CA LEU A 363 -30.82 24.11 8.03
C LEU A 363 -31.32 23.65 6.65
N VAL A 364 -32.16 22.61 6.58
CA VAL A 364 -32.83 22.19 5.33
C VAL A 364 -33.67 23.32 4.75
N GLU A 365 -34.37 24.09 5.58
CA GLU A 365 -35.29 25.14 5.12
C GLU A 365 -34.57 26.46 4.78
N SER A 366 -33.57 26.82 5.59
CA SER A 366 -33.02 28.18 5.62
C SER A 366 -31.60 28.33 5.06
N ASP A 367 -30.81 27.25 4.97
CA ASP A 367 -29.41 27.37 4.54
C ASP A 367 -29.33 27.78 3.06
N THR A 368 -28.43 28.72 2.75
CA THR A 368 -28.27 29.26 1.40
C THR A 368 -27.64 28.24 0.43
N SER A 369 -26.84 27.31 0.93
CA SER A 369 -26.14 26.29 0.14
C SER A 369 -26.99 25.04 -0.06
N SER A 370 -27.14 24.62 -1.32
CA SER A 370 -27.83 23.37 -1.66
C SER A 370 -27.12 22.12 -1.15
N ILE A 371 -25.79 22.16 -0.99
CA ILE A 371 -25.01 21.03 -0.45
C ILE A 371 -25.32 20.86 1.04
N VAL A 372 -25.41 21.97 1.79
CA VAL A 372 -25.73 21.96 3.21
C VAL A 372 -27.16 21.45 3.43
N ARG A 373 -28.13 21.97 2.66
CA ARG A 373 -29.53 21.50 2.71
C ARG A 373 -29.70 20.02 2.36
N ARG A 374 -28.78 19.43 1.58
CA ARG A 374 -28.80 18.00 1.23
C ARG A 374 -28.14 17.13 2.29
N ALA A 375 -27.19 17.69 3.04
CA ALA A 375 -26.49 16.98 4.10
C ALA A 375 -27.29 16.96 5.41
N ALA A 376 -28.02 18.05 5.71
CA ALA A 376 -29.04 18.11 6.75
C ALA A 376 -30.24 17.26 6.37
#